data_AF-A0A8J7MY90-F1
#
_entry.id   AF-A0A8J7MY90-F1
#
_cell.length_a   1.000
_cell.length_b   1.000
_cell.length_c   1.000
_cell.angle_alpha   90.00
_cell.angle_beta   90.00
_cell.angle_gamma   90.00
#
_symmetry.space_group_name_H-M   'P 1'
#
loop_
_entity.id
_entity.type
_entity.pdbx_description
1 polymer ?
#
loop_
_entity_poly.entity_id
_entity_poly.type
_entity_poly.pdbx_seq_one_letter_code
_entity_poly.pdbx_strand_id
1 'polypeptide(L)' 'AYSPDETAQFEEVMTTMRPDEVAAWLRSLQLRGINLPDELKDEAIMLVEG' A
#
# COMPACT_ATOMS: atom_id res chain seq x y z
N ALA A 1 -12.18 8.12 4.74
CA ALA A 1 -11.72 6.73 4.94
C ALA A 1 -12.22 5.91 3.77
N TYR A 2 -11.42 4.97 3.28
CA TYR A 2 -11.85 4.03 2.25
C TYR A 2 -12.87 3.04 2.84
N SER A 3 -13.73 2.49 1.99
CA SER A 3 -14.59 1.37 2.36
C SER A 3 -13.78 0.08 2.49
N PRO A 4 -14.30 -0.96 3.17
CA PRO A 4 -13.61 -2.25 3.28
C PRO A 4 -13.24 -2.85 1.91
N ASP A 5 -14.14 -2.76 0.93
CA ASP A 5 -13.91 -3.27 -0.43
C ASP A 5 -12.80 -2.48 -1.16
N GLU A 6 -12.73 -1.15 -0.96
CA GLU A 6 -11.64 -0.35 -1.50
C GLU A 6 -10.31 -0.67 -0.81
N THR A 7 -10.30 -0.82 0.52
CA THR A 7 -9.09 -1.21 1.27
C THR A 7 -8.56 -2.57 0.79
N ALA A 8 -9.46 -3.54 0.57
CA ALA A 8 -9.08 -4.86 0.04
C ALA A 8 -8.41 -4.78 -1.34
N GLN A 9 -8.79 -3.83 -2.20
CA GLN A 9 -8.12 -3.63 -3.50
C GLN A 9 -6.68 -3.13 -3.33
N PHE A 10 -6.42 -2.24 -2.37
CA PHE A 10 -5.04 -1.82 -2.06
C PHE A 10 -4.22 -2.97 -1.49
N GLU A 11 -4.80 -3.76 -0.59
CA GLU A 11 -4.17 -4.94 0.01
C GLU A 11 -3.79 -5.98 -1.04
N GLU A 12 -4.69 -6.30 -1.98
CA GLU A 12 -4.43 -7.23 -3.07
C GLU A 12 -3.24 -6.78 -3.93
N VAL A 13 -3.22 -5.50 -4.33
CA VAL A 13 -2.10 -4.95 -5.10
C VAL A 13 -0.80 -5.02 -4.29
N MET A 14 -0.83 -4.62 -3.02
CA MET A 14 0.35 -4.58 -2.16
C MET A 14 0.96 -5.96 -1.92
N THR A 15 0.12 -6.97 -1.62
CA THR A 15 0.54 -8.33 -1.24
C THR A 15 0.92 -9.21 -2.44
N THR A 16 0.51 -8.84 -3.66
CA THR A 16 0.88 -9.54 -4.89
C THR A 16 2.16 -9.00 -5.55
N MET A 17 2.60 -7.80 -5.16
CA MET A 17 3.88 -7.23 -5.60
C MET A 17 5.06 -7.89 -4.89
N ARG A 18 6.25 -7.79 -5.51
CA ARG A 18 7.48 -8.15 -4.81
C ARG A 18 7.79 -7.11 -3.73
N PRO A 19 8.38 -7.51 -2.58
CA PRO A 19 8.70 -6.56 -1.50
C PRO A 19 9.52 -5.34 -1.95
N ASP A 20 10.48 -5.54 -2.88
CA ASP A 20 11.31 -4.47 -3.44
C ASP A 20 10.54 -3.46 -4.32
N GLU A 21 9.33 -3.81 -4.76
CA GLU A 21 8.45 -2.94 -5.57
C GLU A 21 7.50 -2.09 -4.71
N VAL A 22 7.22 -2.50 -3.47
CA VAL A 22 6.25 -1.84 -2.57
C VAL A 22 6.66 -0.40 -2.29
N ALA A 23 7.94 -0.14 -2.02
CA ALA A 23 8.44 1.22 -1.77
C ALA A 23 8.23 2.16 -2.97
N ALA A 24 8.48 1.67 -4.19
CA ALA A 24 8.28 2.43 -5.41
C ALA A 24 6.79 2.70 -5.66
N TRP A 25 5.92 1.73 -5.39
CA TRP A 25 4.48 1.89 -5.50
C TRP A 25 3.93 2.93 -4.51
N LEU A 26 4.30 2.85 -3.22
CA LEU A 26 3.92 3.83 -2.19
C LEU A 26 4.36 5.25 -2.57
N ARG A 27 5.60 5.39 -3.07
CA ARG A 27 6.10 6.68 -3.56
C ARG A 27 5.24 7.21 -4.71
N SER A 28 4.80 6.32 -5.59
CA SER A 28 3.95 6.67 -6.73
C SER A 28 2.54 7.12 -6.30
N LEU A 29 1.97 6.54 -5.24
CA LEU A 29 0.70 6.97 -4.66
C LEU A 29 0.83 8.38 -4.08
N GLN A 30 1.90 8.62 -3.31
CA GLN A 30 2.20 9.92 -2.71
C GLN A 30 2.35 11.02 -3.77
N LEU A 31 3.08 10.75 -4.87
CA LEU A 31 3.24 11.71 -5.98
C LEU A 31 1.91 12.07 -6.66
N ARG A 32 0.89 11.20 -6.57
CA ARG A 32 -0.45 11.42 -7.12
C ARG A 32 -1.45 11.94 -6.09
N GLY A 33 -1.02 12.15 -4.84
CA GLY A 33 -1.91 12.55 -3.75
C GLY A 33 -2.92 11.47 -3.34
N ILE A 34 -2.62 10.20 -3.62
CA ILE A 34 -3.43 9.06 -3.20
C ILE A 34 -2.88 8.58 -1.86
N ASN A 35 -3.70 8.63 -0.82
CA ASN A 35 -3.33 8.10 0.48
C ASN A 35 -3.60 6.60 0.52
N LEU A 36 -2.70 5.84 1.13
CA LEU A 36 -2.94 4.46 1.51
C LEU A 36 -3.99 4.42 2.64
N PRO A 37 -4.90 3.42 2.68
CA PRO A 37 -5.74 3.15 3.84
C PRO A 37 -4.92 3.07 5.13
N ASP A 38 -5.46 3.59 6.23
CA ASP A 38 -4.75 3.66 7.51
C ASP A 38 -4.47 2.26 8.05
N GLU A 39 -5.38 1.32 7.78
CA GLU A 39 -5.34 -0.09 8.18
C GLU A 39 -4.15 -0.85 7.57
N LEU A 40 -3.62 -0.39 6.43
CA LEU A 40 -2.53 -1.05 5.69
C LEU A 40 -1.15 -0.43 5.96
N LYS A 41 -1.07 0.67 6.71
CA LYS A 41 0.19 1.42 6.90
C LYS A 41 1.27 0.59 7.57
N ASP A 42 0.92 -0.13 8.63
CA ASP A 42 1.90 -0.93 9.38
C ASP A 42 2.42 -2.10 8.53
N GLU A 43 1.55 -2.76 7.76
CA GLU A 43 1.93 -3.83 6.84
C GLU A 43 2.82 -3.33 5.70
N ALA A 44 2.48 -2.19 5.12
CA ALA A 44 3.29 -1.56 4.08
C ALA A 44 4.71 -1.23 4.58
N ILE A 45 4.86 -0.80 5.84
CA ILE A 45 6.18 -0.56 6.45
C ILE A 45 6.94 -1.88 6.62
N MET A 46 6.29 -2.93 7.14
CA MET A 46 6.93 -4.25 7.30
C MET A 46 7.44 -4.83 5.98
N LEU A 47 6.69 -4.66 4.87
CA LEU A 47 7.09 -5.13 3.55
C LEU A 47 8.26 -4.33 2.94
N VAL A 48 8.43 -3.07 3.32
CA VAL A 48 9.52 -2.20 2.82
C VAL A 48 10.80 -2.37 3.64
N GLU A 49 10.68 -2.64 4.94
CA GLU A 49 11.82 -2.82 5.85
C GLU A 49 12.31 -4.28 5.96
N GLY A 50 11.52 -5.23 5.46
CA GLY A 50 11.78 -6.68 5.49
C GLY A 50 12.70 -7.20 4.38
#